data_AF-A0A7V3AA94-F1
#
_entry.id   AF-A0A7V3AA94-F1
#
_cell.length_a   1.000
_cell.length_b   1.000
_cell.length_c   1.000
_cell.angle_alpha   90.00
_cell.angle_beta   90.00
_cell.angle_gamma   90.00
#
_symmetry.space_group_name_H-M   'P 1'
#
loop_
_entity.id
_entity.type
_entity.pdbx_description
1 polymer ?
#
loop_
_entity_poly.entity_id
_entity_poly.type
_entity_poly.pdbx_seq_one_letter_code
_entity_poly.pdbx_strand_id
1 'polypeptide(L)'
;MITLAPDHFAALLGAEIIPGKNGGTNWVEPCLKSLDDVEIRFQRSGRWWRRTVECVEKFRARCDGKLIITSTHLQGGLDSLCALYGTEKLLLDMALAPEKVLRALEQIDRALLEVRAAFAEILDVKTWGSLNRFGMYSTGIVDVPQCDVSCMISPDMFDEFEVPYLTREIASTDASIYHLDGPMALRHMESLCGIAKLDMVQWMPGEGHYDDDWSVLNQKIDERGKGQIFQPYYKFKEADIQRIWETFLSRKLFFHVDGEQCRRLMSHYKGA
;
A
#
# COMPACT_ATOMS: atom_id res chain seq x y z
N MET A 1 5.41 13.61 -2.17
CA MET A 1 5.82 12.27 -1.72
C MET A 1 7.31 12.11 -1.94
N ILE A 2 8.03 11.57 -0.96
CA ILE A 2 9.46 11.23 -1.07
C ILE A 2 9.58 9.72 -1.26
N THR A 3 9.78 9.31 -2.51
CA THR A 3 10.04 7.91 -2.89
C THR A 3 11.19 7.86 -3.89
N LEU A 4 12.04 6.83 -3.78
CA LEU A 4 13.21 6.63 -4.63
C LEU A 4 13.07 5.41 -5.56
N ALA A 5 12.19 4.48 -5.19
CA ALA A 5 11.84 3.26 -5.92
C ALA A 5 10.48 2.75 -5.38
N PRO A 6 9.73 1.92 -6.12
CA PRO A 6 8.50 1.31 -5.60
C PRO A 6 8.74 0.52 -4.30
N ASP A 7 9.84 -0.22 -4.26
CA ASP A 7 10.35 -1.09 -3.19
C ASP A 7 11.32 -0.38 -2.24
N HIS A 8 11.16 0.93 -2.08
CA HIS A 8 12.03 1.76 -1.24
C HIS A 8 12.10 1.28 0.22
N PHE A 9 11.08 0.61 0.76
CA PHE A 9 11.14 0.02 2.09
C PHE A 9 12.25 -1.03 2.21
N ALA A 10 12.42 -1.93 1.23
CA ALA A 10 13.51 -2.91 1.21
C ALA A 10 14.89 -2.23 1.22
N ALA A 11 15.01 -1.08 0.56
CA ALA A 11 16.25 -0.29 0.60
C ALA A 11 16.55 0.30 1.99
N LEU A 12 15.52 0.64 2.77
CA LEU A 12 15.67 1.04 4.18
C LEU A 12 16.09 -0.11 5.09
N LEU A 13 15.94 -1.36 4.63
CA LEU A 13 16.38 -2.58 5.33
C LEU A 13 17.79 -3.04 4.90
N GLY A 14 18.37 -2.42 3.86
CA GLY A 14 19.74 -2.67 3.42
C GLY A 14 19.89 -3.08 1.96
N ALA A 15 18.79 -3.23 1.21
CA ALA A 15 18.87 -3.44 -0.24
C ALA A 15 19.40 -2.20 -0.96
N GLU A 16 20.00 -2.39 -2.12
CA GLU A 16 20.49 -1.29 -2.94
C GLU A 16 19.50 -0.96 -4.06
N ILE A 17 19.18 0.32 -4.22
CA ILE A 17 18.35 0.79 -5.34
C ILE A 17 19.21 0.90 -6.59
N ILE A 18 18.82 0.17 -7.64
CA ILE A 18 19.42 0.17 -8.96
C ILE A 18 18.61 1.09 -9.88
N PRO A 19 19.24 2.12 -10.48
CA PRO A 19 18.55 2.98 -11.42
C PRO A 19 18.03 2.23 -12.65
N GLY A 20 16.80 2.51 -13.04
CA GLY A 20 16.25 1.98 -14.28
C GLY A 20 17.00 2.51 -15.51
N LYS A 21 17.17 1.66 -16.53
CA LYS A 21 17.79 2.08 -17.80
C LYS A 21 16.94 3.16 -18.46
N ASN A 22 17.59 4.16 -19.07
CA ASN A 22 16.93 5.25 -19.82
C ASN A 22 15.84 6.02 -19.05
N GLY A 23 16.01 6.19 -17.73
CA GLY A 23 15.01 6.85 -16.89
C GLY A 23 13.80 5.97 -16.55
N GLY A 24 13.92 4.65 -16.75
CA GLY A 24 12.93 3.68 -16.27
C GLY A 24 12.86 3.62 -14.75
N THR A 25 11.89 2.85 -14.25
CA THR A 25 11.66 2.65 -12.82
C THR A 25 12.92 2.12 -12.13
N ASN A 26 13.27 2.73 -11.00
CA ASN A 26 14.31 2.21 -10.11
C ASN A 26 13.74 1.03 -9.32
N TRP A 27 14.53 0.00 -9.12
CA TRP A 27 14.16 -1.20 -8.36
C TRP A 27 15.28 -1.57 -7.41
N VAL A 28 14.98 -2.30 -6.33
CA VAL A 28 16.03 -2.90 -5.51
C VAL A 28 16.54 -4.21 -6.11
N GLU A 29 17.80 -4.52 -5.85
CA GLU A 29 18.35 -5.84 -6.13
C GLU A 29 18.26 -6.73 -4.88
N PRO A 30 17.76 -7.98 -4.98
CA PRO A 30 17.74 -8.91 -3.87
C PRO A 30 19.15 -9.12 -3.29
N CYS A 31 19.30 -8.83 -1.99
CA CYS A 31 20.59 -8.88 -1.31
C CYS A 31 20.75 -10.10 -0.40
N LEU A 32 19.65 -10.78 -0.04
CA LEU A 32 19.67 -11.96 0.83
C LEU A 32 19.97 -13.25 0.05
N LYS A 33 20.89 -14.05 0.57
CA LYS A 33 21.31 -15.33 -0.04
C LYS A 33 20.66 -16.55 0.59
N SER A 34 20.35 -16.50 1.88
CA SER A 34 19.66 -17.55 2.66
C SER A 34 18.87 -16.90 3.80
N LEU A 35 17.85 -17.60 4.31
CA LEU A 35 17.08 -17.25 5.50
C LEU A 35 17.53 -17.97 6.79
N ASP A 36 18.62 -18.76 6.75
CA ASP A 36 19.07 -19.55 7.91
C ASP A 36 19.48 -18.67 9.10
N ASP A 37 20.41 -17.73 8.87
CA ASP A 37 20.98 -16.82 9.87
C ASP A 37 20.82 -15.35 9.42
N VAL A 38 19.64 -15.01 8.91
CA VAL A 38 19.37 -13.66 8.42
C VAL A 38 18.98 -12.71 9.55
N GLU A 39 19.57 -11.52 9.55
CA GLU A 39 19.16 -10.39 10.36
C GLU A 39 18.59 -9.29 9.45
N ILE A 40 17.27 -9.11 9.49
CA ILE A 40 16.54 -8.06 8.77
C ILE A 40 16.17 -6.98 9.77
N ARG A 41 16.65 -5.76 9.58
CA ARG A 41 16.38 -4.63 10.48
C ARG A 41 16.41 -3.31 9.75
N PHE A 42 15.80 -2.30 10.35
CA PHE A 42 15.88 -0.93 9.85
C PHE A 42 17.32 -0.41 9.89
N GLN A 43 17.85 0.00 8.74
CA GLN A 43 19.19 0.59 8.62
C GLN A 43 19.12 2.11 8.85
N ARG A 44 18.92 2.54 10.12
CA ARG A 44 18.79 3.98 10.47
C ARG A 44 20.04 4.81 10.15
N SER A 45 21.23 4.22 10.13
CA SER A 45 22.46 4.87 9.65
C SER A 45 22.75 4.61 8.16
N GLY A 46 21.88 3.85 7.49
CA GLY A 46 22.01 3.44 6.10
C GLY A 46 21.96 4.59 5.11
N ARG A 47 22.48 4.34 3.91
CA ARG A 47 22.53 5.33 2.82
C ARG A 47 21.14 5.87 2.48
N TRP A 48 20.16 4.97 2.31
CA TRP A 48 18.83 5.31 1.82
C TRP A 48 17.98 6.06 2.86
N TRP A 49 18.13 5.73 4.15
CA TRP A 49 17.53 6.54 5.21
C TRP A 49 18.12 7.95 5.27
N ARG A 50 19.45 8.07 5.30
CA ARG A 50 20.12 9.39 5.30
C ARG A 50 19.68 10.23 4.09
N ARG A 51 19.60 9.62 2.91
CA ARG A 51 19.13 10.31 1.70
C ARG A 51 17.68 10.77 1.80
N THR A 52 16.83 9.97 2.43
CA THR A 52 15.43 10.30 2.67
C THR A 52 15.30 11.48 3.63
N VAL A 53 16.05 11.47 4.74
CA VAL A 53 16.11 12.58 5.70
C VAL A 53 16.61 13.86 5.03
N GLU A 54 17.71 13.79 4.28
CA GLU A 54 18.23 14.95 3.52
C GLU A 54 17.18 15.56 2.58
N CYS A 55 16.36 14.72 1.93
CA CYS A 55 15.27 15.19 1.08
C CYS A 55 14.19 15.91 1.90
N VAL A 56 13.76 15.33 3.02
CA VAL A 56 12.78 15.96 3.93
C VAL A 56 13.29 17.32 4.41
N GLU A 57 14.53 17.39 4.91
CA GLU A 57 15.15 18.62 5.41
C GLU A 57 15.20 19.72 4.34
N LYS A 58 15.56 19.37 3.10
CA LYS A 58 15.56 20.32 1.97
C LYS A 58 14.17 20.84 1.63
N PHE A 59 13.16 19.96 1.63
CA PHE A 59 11.78 20.38 1.40
C PHE A 59 11.27 21.28 2.53
N ARG A 60 11.55 20.93 3.79
CA ARG A 60 11.20 21.77 4.95
C ARG A 60 11.89 23.14 4.84
N ALA A 61 13.19 23.21 4.61
CA ALA A 61 13.91 24.49 4.47
C ALA A 61 13.31 25.45 3.42
N ARG A 62 12.67 24.92 2.36
CA ARG A 62 12.09 25.73 1.27
C ARG A 62 10.58 25.96 1.39
N CYS A 63 9.86 24.99 1.92
CA CYS A 63 8.40 24.87 1.83
C CYS A 63 7.72 24.62 3.19
N ASP A 64 8.41 24.85 4.31
CA ASP A 64 7.82 24.56 5.62
C ASP A 64 6.50 25.31 5.84
N GLY A 65 5.54 24.62 6.46
CA GLY A 65 4.17 25.08 6.66
C GLY A 65 3.35 25.32 5.39
N LYS A 66 3.90 25.11 4.18
CA LYS A 66 3.19 25.32 2.90
C LYS A 66 2.74 24.03 2.23
N LEU A 67 3.42 22.91 2.54
CA LEU A 67 3.15 21.60 1.95
C LEU A 67 3.17 20.53 3.04
N ILE A 68 2.25 19.56 2.94
CA ILE A 68 2.38 18.30 3.65
C ILE A 68 3.41 17.44 2.89
N ILE A 69 4.50 17.11 3.55
CA ILE A 69 5.52 16.18 3.03
C ILE A 69 5.13 14.78 3.51
N THR A 70 5.07 13.82 2.57
CA THR A 70 4.72 12.43 2.88
C THR A 70 5.83 11.48 2.42
N SER A 71 6.00 10.37 3.12
CA SER A 71 6.94 9.29 2.77
C SER A 71 6.42 8.48 1.58
N THR A 72 7.27 7.59 1.09
CA THR A 72 6.82 6.43 0.32
C THR A 72 5.85 5.59 1.16
N HIS A 73 4.96 4.85 0.49
CA HIS A 73 4.23 3.76 1.15
C HIS A 73 5.23 2.69 1.59
N LEU A 74 4.96 2.07 2.74
CA LEU A 74 5.75 0.94 3.21
C LEU A 74 5.14 -0.34 2.62
N GLN A 75 5.98 -1.20 2.06
CA GLN A 75 5.57 -2.50 1.52
C GLN A 75 6.10 -3.56 2.47
N GLY A 76 5.32 -3.92 3.50
CA GLY A 76 5.69 -4.94 4.48
C GLY A 76 5.58 -6.37 3.95
N GLY A 77 5.44 -7.32 4.88
CA GLY A 77 5.05 -8.69 4.58
C GLY A 77 5.90 -9.40 3.52
N LEU A 78 5.22 -10.19 2.69
CA LEU A 78 5.84 -10.99 1.63
C LEU A 78 6.47 -10.13 0.53
N ASP A 79 5.94 -8.95 0.22
CA ASP A 79 6.51 -8.07 -0.81
C ASP A 79 7.90 -7.58 -0.40
N SER A 80 8.08 -7.14 0.86
CA SER A 80 9.41 -6.78 1.35
C SER A 80 10.37 -7.96 1.31
N LEU A 81 9.91 -9.15 1.70
CA LEU A 81 10.77 -10.33 1.72
C LEU A 81 11.14 -10.76 0.29
N CYS A 82 10.19 -10.67 -0.64
CA CYS A 82 10.40 -10.93 -2.06
C CYS A 82 11.44 -9.96 -2.65
N ALA A 83 11.34 -8.68 -2.33
CA ALA A 83 12.31 -7.67 -2.76
C ALA A 83 13.73 -7.93 -2.21
N LEU A 84 13.83 -8.37 -0.96
CA LEU A 84 15.11 -8.66 -0.30
C LEU A 84 15.73 -10.00 -0.72
N TYR A 85 14.91 -11.04 -0.92
CA TYR A 85 15.35 -12.43 -1.07
C TYR A 85 15.19 -12.96 -2.49
N GLY A 86 14.29 -12.39 -3.27
CA GLY A 86 13.94 -12.84 -4.62
C GLY A 86 12.80 -13.86 -4.61
N THR A 87 11.95 -13.77 -5.63
CA THR A 87 10.68 -14.50 -5.73
C THR A 87 10.85 -16.03 -5.73
N GLU A 88 11.72 -16.57 -6.58
CA GLU A 88 11.87 -18.03 -6.75
C GLU A 88 12.28 -18.71 -5.44
N LYS A 89 13.30 -18.15 -4.77
CA LYS A 89 13.79 -18.67 -3.47
C LYS A 89 12.73 -18.53 -2.38
N LEU A 90 12.01 -17.41 -2.35
CA LEU A 90 10.92 -17.21 -1.40
C LEU A 90 9.83 -18.26 -1.56
N LEU A 91 9.33 -18.47 -2.78
CA LEU A 91 8.26 -19.46 -3.03
C LEU A 91 8.71 -20.89 -2.70
N LEU A 92 9.97 -21.23 -2.99
CA LEU A 92 10.55 -22.52 -2.63
C LEU A 92 10.62 -22.71 -1.11
N ASP A 93 11.13 -21.72 -0.38
CA ASP A 93 11.26 -21.78 1.08
C ASP A 93 9.90 -21.72 1.78
N MET A 94 8.89 -21.07 1.23
CA MET A 94 7.51 -21.14 1.75
C MET A 94 6.98 -22.57 1.73
N ALA A 95 7.37 -23.38 0.74
CA ALA A 95 6.94 -24.78 0.64
C ALA A 95 7.83 -25.75 1.44
N LEU A 96 9.15 -25.50 1.48
CA LEU A 96 10.13 -26.45 2.03
C LEU A 96 10.64 -26.11 3.42
N ALA A 97 10.59 -24.84 3.82
CA ALA A 97 11.13 -24.33 5.08
C ALA A 97 10.29 -23.14 5.61
N PRO A 98 8.97 -23.31 5.79
CA PRO A 98 8.04 -22.22 6.12
C PRO A 98 8.42 -21.49 7.42
N GLU A 99 9.02 -22.19 8.39
CA GLU A 99 9.48 -21.62 9.64
C GLU A 99 10.57 -20.56 9.46
N LYS A 100 11.38 -20.64 8.39
CA LYS A 100 12.41 -19.64 8.09
C LYS A 100 11.76 -18.37 7.53
N VAL A 101 10.77 -18.55 6.65
CA VAL A 101 9.99 -17.45 6.08
C VAL A 101 9.25 -16.69 7.18
N LEU A 102 8.55 -17.39 8.07
CA LEU A 102 7.84 -16.77 9.20
C LEU A 102 8.78 -16.00 10.14
N ARG A 103 9.98 -16.53 10.41
CA ARG A 103 11.00 -15.80 11.19
C ARG A 103 11.49 -14.53 10.48
N ALA A 104 11.67 -14.57 9.15
CA ALA A 104 12.07 -13.40 8.38
C ALA A 104 10.96 -12.34 8.33
N LEU A 105 9.71 -12.76 8.14
CA LEU A 105 8.54 -11.88 8.15
C LEU A 105 8.35 -11.18 9.51
N GLU A 106 8.62 -11.88 10.61
CA GLU A 106 8.60 -11.29 11.95
C GLU A 106 9.65 -10.18 12.13
N GLN A 107 10.83 -10.34 11.52
CA GLN A 107 11.85 -9.30 11.52
C GLN A 107 11.45 -8.09 10.65
N ILE A 108 10.85 -8.35 9.48
CA ILE A 108 10.32 -7.32 8.58
C ILE A 108 9.23 -6.49 9.25
N ASP A 109 8.29 -7.14 9.94
CA ASP A 109 7.19 -6.46 10.64
C ASP A 109 7.69 -5.54 11.75
N ARG A 110 8.67 -5.99 12.55
CA ARG A 110 9.33 -5.12 13.56
C ARG A 110 10.01 -3.92 12.90
N ALA A 111 10.77 -4.16 11.83
CA ALA A 111 11.45 -3.10 11.11
C ALA A 111 10.47 -2.11 10.45
N LEU A 112 9.31 -2.59 10.00
CA LEU A 112 8.24 -1.76 9.46
C LEU A 112 7.71 -0.79 10.50
N LEU A 113 7.44 -1.25 11.72
CA LEU A 113 6.99 -0.40 12.82
C LEU A 113 8.04 0.65 13.18
N GLU A 114 9.32 0.27 13.23
CA GLU A 114 10.43 1.21 13.48
C GLU A 114 10.57 2.27 12.38
N VAL A 115 10.51 1.86 11.11
CA VAL A 115 10.57 2.77 9.96
C VAL A 115 9.37 3.72 9.94
N ARG A 116 8.17 3.20 10.20
CA ARG A 116 6.94 3.99 10.26
C ARG A 116 7.03 5.04 11.37
N ALA A 117 7.51 4.67 12.55
CA ALA A 117 7.72 5.62 13.65
C ALA A 117 8.77 6.69 13.30
N ALA A 118 9.88 6.29 12.69
CA ALA A 118 10.91 7.22 12.24
C ALA A 118 10.39 8.19 11.16
N PHE A 119 9.56 7.71 10.23
CA PHE A 119 8.89 8.56 9.25
C PHE A 119 7.91 9.53 9.90
N ALA A 120 7.09 9.05 10.83
CA ALA A 120 6.13 9.90 11.54
C ALA A 120 6.82 11.06 12.28
N GLU A 121 8.01 10.80 12.84
CA GLU A 121 8.85 11.81 13.48
C GLU A 121 9.38 12.84 12.47
N ILE A 122 10.13 12.41 11.44
CA ILE A 122 10.79 13.36 10.53
C ILE A 122 9.79 14.14 9.64
N LEU A 123 8.60 13.58 9.40
CA LEU A 123 7.55 14.24 8.64
C LEU A 123 6.64 15.10 9.50
N ASP A 124 6.77 15.03 10.82
CA ASP A 124 5.94 15.74 11.80
C ASP A 124 4.43 15.44 11.59
N VAL A 125 4.11 14.14 11.50
CA VAL A 125 2.74 13.65 11.28
C VAL A 125 1.80 14.10 12.39
N LYS A 126 2.29 14.26 13.61
CA LYS A 126 1.50 14.76 14.75
C LYS A 126 0.93 16.16 14.50
N THR A 127 1.67 17.02 13.79
CA THR A 127 1.25 18.39 13.50
C THR A 127 0.48 18.47 12.18
N TRP A 128 0.94 17.77 11.16
CA TRP A 128 0.46 17.95 9.78
C TRP A 128 -0.43 16.82 9.28
N GLY A 129 -0.60 15.73 10.02
CA GLY A 129 -1.19 14.50 9.51
C GLY A 129 -0.33 13.85 8.43
N SER A 130 -0.94 13.01 7.61
CA SER A 130 -0.27 12.37 6.48
C SER A 130 -1.18 12.22 5.26
N LEU A 131 -0.54 11.99 4.10
CA LEU A 131 -1.19 11.77 2.81
C LEU A 131 -0.73 10.45 2.22
N ASN A 132 -1.66 9.66 1.69
CA ASN A 132 -1.32 8.46 0.93
C ASN A 132 -0.99 8.79 -0.54
N ARG A 133 -0.68 7.77 -1.35
CA ARG A 133 -0.35 7.92 -2.78
C ARG A 133 -1.50 8.44 -3.66
N PHE A 134 -2.73 8.40 -3.16
CA PHE A 134 -3.92 8.96 -3.82
C PHE A 134 -4.24 10.39 -3.36
N GLY A 135 -3.42 10.97 -2.48
CA GLY A 135 -3.66 12.29 -1.90
C GLY A 135 -4.78 12.32 -0.85
N MET A 136 -5.18 11.17 -0.32
CA MET A 136 -6.15 11.11 0.78
C MET A 136 -5.46 11.46 2.08
N TYR A 137 -6.09 12.34 2.87
CA TYR A 137 -5.56 12.88 4.10
C TYR A 137 -6.09 12.15 5.34
N SER A 138 -5.22 11.94 6.32
CA SER A 138 -5.58 11.59 7.70
C SER A 138 -4.88 12.52 8.67
N THR A 139 -5.53 12.80 9.81
CA THR A 139 -4.92 13.54 10.92
C THR A 139 -3.82 12.74 11.62
N GLY A 140 -3.78 11.42 11.40
CA GLY A 140 -2.70 10.54 11.81
C GLY A 140 -2.02 9.91 10.61
N ILE A 141 -1.64 8.65 10.72
CA ILE A 141 -0.96 7.87 9.67
C ILE A 141 -1.99 7.28 8.71
N VAL A 142 -1.86 7.55 7.42
CA VAL A 142 -2.56 6.83 6.35
C VAL A 142 -1.55 6.14 5.45
N ASP A 143 -1.79 4.87 5.13
CA ASP A 143 -0.93 4.10 4.23
C ASP A 143 -1.72 3.20 3.29
N VAL A 144 -1.03 2.66 2.29
CA VAL A 144 -1.60 1.75 1.29
C VAL A 144 -0.84 0.42 1.23
N PRO A 145 -1.05 -0.51 2.20
CA PRO A 145 -0.44 -1.83 2.16
C PRO A 145 -0.84 -2.62 0.91
N GLN A 146 0.00 -3.59 0.55
CA GLN A 146 -0.16 -4.43 -0.63
C GLN A 146 0.59 -5.76 -0.47
N CYS A 147 0.29 -6.73 -1.34
CA CYS A 147 1.05 -7.97 -1.45
C CYS A 147 0.90 -8.51 -2.89
N ASP A 148 1.84 -8.17 -3.77
CA ASP A 148 1.90 -8.65 -5.15
C ASP A 148 2.24 -10.15 -5.19
N VAL A 149 3.01 -10.65 -4.21
CA VAL A 149 3.29 -12.08 -4.02
C VAL A 149 2.02 -12.92 -3.89
N SER A 150 0.92 -12.31 -3.43
CA SER A 150 -0.38 -12.98 -3.25
C SER A 150 -0.88 -13.67 -4.54
N CYS A 151 -0.54 -13.14 -5.72
CA CYS A 151 -0.93 -13.74 -7.01
C CYS A 151 -0.31 -15.13 -7.25
N MET A 152 0.77 -15.47 -6.55
CA MET A 152 1.55 -16.70 -6.74
C MET A 152 1.27 -17.77 -5.68
N ILE A 153 0.41 -17.49 -4.69
CA ILE A 153 0.18 -18.38 -3.54
C ILE A 153 -1.31 -18.72 -3.38
N SER A 154 -1.58 -19.81 -2.65
CA SER A 154 -2.95 -20.23 -2.33
C SER A 154 -3.57 -19.37 -1.22
N PRO A 155 -4.90 -19.36 -1.05
CA PRO A 155 -5.56 -18.70 0.09
C PRO A 155 -5.00 -19.16 1.44
N ASP A 156 -4.79 -20.47 1.63
CA ASP A 156 -4.21 -20.99 2.88
C ASP A 156 -2.81 -20.42 3.17
N MET A 157 -1.97 -20.29 2.13
CA MET A 157 -0.65 -19.66 2.28
C MET A 157 -0.77 -18.15 2.52
N PHE A 158 -1.73 -17.47 1.91
CA PHE A 158 -1.96 -16.05 2.19
C PHE A 158 -2.39 -15.83 3.65
N ASP A 159 -3.29 -16.68 4.15
CA ASP A 159 -3.75 -16.67 5.54
C ASP A 159 -2.62 -16.98 6.53
N GLU A 160 -1.68 -17.87 6.17
CA GLU A 160 -0.54 -18.22 7.01
C GLU A 160 0.57 -17.17 6.98
N PHE A 161 0.99 -16.72 5.79
CA PHE A 161 2.21 -15.93 5.61
C PHE A 161 1.98 -14.44 5.46
N GLU A 162 0.78 -13.96 5.13
CA GLU A 162 0.54 -12.54 4.87
C GLU A 162 -0.46 -11.94 5.87
N VAL A 163 -1.63 -12.54 6.06
CA VAL A 163 -2.72 -11.97 6.88
C VAL A 163 -2.28 -11.56 8.28
N PRO A 164 -1.48 -12.34 9.04
CA PRO A 164 -1.07 -11.95 10.39
C PRO A 164 -0.17 -10.71 10.41
N TYR A 165 0.69 -10.54 9.41
CA TYR A 165 1.62 -9.42 9.31
C TYR A 165 0.92 -8.19 8.73
N LEU A 166 0.12 -8.36 7.68
CA LEU A 166 -0.73 -7.32 7.11
C LEU A 166 -1.71 -6.75 8.15
N THR A 167 -2.27 -7.60 9.02
CA THR A 167 -3.14 -7.15 10.11
C THR A 167 -2.40 -6.23 11.09
N ARG A 168 -1.14 -6.54 11.43
CA ARG A 168 -0.33 -5.71 12.34
C ARG A 168 0.15 -4.43 11.67
N GLU A 169 0.54 -4.49 10.40
CA GLU A 169 0.84 -3.32 9.59
C GLU A 169 -0.35 -2.36 9.57
N ILE A 170 -1.54 -2.85 9.20
CA ILE A 170 -2.77 -2.05 9.18
C ILE A 170 -3.09 -1.51 10.58
N ALA A 171 -2.92 -2.32 11.64
CA ALA A 171 -3.15 -1.90 13.02
C ALA A 171 -2.28 -0.70 13.44
N SER A 172 -1.12 -0.52 12.81
CA SER A 172 -0.20 0.61 13.06
C SER A 172 -0.55 1.91 12.33
N THR A 173 -1.66 1.95 11.58
CA THR A 173 -2.14 3.13 10.82
C THR A 173 -3.46 3.67 11.39
N ASP A 174 -3.75 4.96 11.23
CA ASP A 174 -5.03 5.56 11.62
C ASP A 174 -6.09 5.45 10.51
N ALA A 175 -5.67 5.31 9.26
CA ALA A 175 -6.50 4.96 8.12
C ALA A 175 -5.73 4.05 7.15
N SER A 176 -6.39 3.07 6.57
CA SER A 176 -5.73 2.07 5.72
C SER A 176 -6.50 1.77 4.44
N ILE A 177 -5.76 1.65 3.35
CA ILE A 177 -6.29 1.27 2.05
C ILE A 177 -5.49 0.07 1.57
N TYR A 178 -6.11 -1.05 1.23
CA TYR A 178 -5.37 -2.15 0.62
C TYR A 178 -5.38 -2.04 -0.90
N HIS A 179 -4.21 -2.21 -1.51
CA HIS A 179 -4.07 -2.34 -2.96
C HIS A 179 -4.29 -3.78 -3.40
N LEU A 180 -5.43 -4.05 -4.02
CA LEU A 180 -5.77 -5.36 -4.55
C LEU A 180 -5.47 -5.38 -6.06
N ASP A 181 -4.32 -5.93 -6.44
CA ASP A 181 -3.84 -5.90 -7.82
C ASP A 181 -4.05 -7.21 -8.59
N GLY A 182 -4.85 -7.11 -9.65
CA GLY A 182 -5.06 -8.14 -10.64
C GLY A 182 -6.05 -9.24 -10.25
N PRO A 183 -6.66 -9.94 -11.24
CA PRO A 183 -7.70 -10.95 -11.00
C PRO A 183 -7.21 -12.14 -10.18
N MET A 184 -5.91 -12.44 -10.22
CA MET A 184 -5.32 -13.55 -9.49
C MET A 184 -5.38 -13.35 -7.97
N ALA A 185 -5.25 -12.11 -7.49
CA ALA A 185 -5.31 -11.76 -6.08
C ALA A 185 -6.75 -11.82 -5.50
N LEU A 186 -7.79 -11.81 -6.34
CA LEU A 186 -9.19 -11.82 -5.90
C LEU A 186 -9.57 -13.02 -5.02
N ARG A 187 -8.84 -14.14 -5.15
CA ARG A 187 -9.01 -15.32 -4.31
C ARG A 187 -8.80 -15.06 -2.81
N HIS A 188 -8.09 -13.99 -2.47
CA HIS A 188 -7.75 -13.59 -1.10
C HIS A 188 -8.67 -12.50 -0.53
N MET A 189 -9.64 -12.02 -1.32
CA MET A 189 -10.50 -10.89 -0.96
C MET A 189 -11.28 -11.16 0.33
N GLU A 190 -11.71 -12.39 0.56
CA GLU A 190 -12.45 -12.76 1.77
C GLU A 190 -11.61 -12.55 3.05
N SER A 191 -10.40 -13.09 3.10
CA SER A 191 -9.47 -12.93 4.22
C SER A 191 -9.06 -11.47 4.40
N LEU A 192 -8.75 -10.78 3.30
CA LEU A 192 -8.40 -9.37 3.29
C LEU A 192 -9.51 -8.50 3.89
N CYS A 193 -10.75 -8.65 3.42
CA CYS A 193 -11.89 -7.90 3.92
C CYS A 193 -12.27 -8.32 5.36
N GLY A 194 -11.77 -9.45 5.86
CA GLY A 194 -11.88 -9.85 7.26
C GLY A 194 -11.04 -9.02 8.22
N ILE A 195 -10.02 -8.30 7.74
CA ILE A 195 -9.17 -7.45 8.59
C ILE A 195 -10.00 -6.28 9.12
N ALA A 196 -10.25 -6.26 10.42
CA ALA A 196 -11.20 -5.34 11.04
C ALA A 196 -10.88 -3.86 10.77
N LYS A 197 -9.60 -3.48 10.89
CA LYS A 197 -9.15 -2.08 10.74
C LYS A 197 -8.84 -1.69 9.28
N LEU A 198 -9.03 -2.59 8.32
CA LEU A 198 -8.96 -2.23 6.90
C LEU A 198 -10.14 -1.31 6.55
N ASP A 199 -9.90 -0.09 6.09
CA ASP A 199 -10.97 0.86 5.80
C ASP A 199 -11.49 0.73 4.38
N MET A 200 -10.58 0.60 3.41
CA MET A 200 -10.90 0.65 1.99
C MET A 200 -10.09 -0.36 1.19
N VAL A 201 -10.66 -0.81 0.07
CA VAL A 201 -9.97 -1.59 -0.94
C VAL A 201 -9.86 -0.76 -2.21
N GLN A 202 -8.65 -0.61 -2.72
CA GLN A 202 -8.39 -0.13 -4.07
C GLN A 202 -8.25 -1.34 -4.98
N TRP A 203 -9.27 -1.59 -5.80
CA TRP A 203 -9.18 -2.59 -6.86
C TRP A 203 -8.30 -2.08 -8.00
N MET A 204 -7.46 -2.93 -8.58
CA MET A 204 -6.76 -2.71 -9.83
C MET A 204 -7.00 -3.89 -10.76
N PRO A 205 -7.72 -3.71 -11.90
CA PRO A 205 -8.05 -4.81 -12.78
C PRO A 205 -6.85 -5.50 -13.43
N GLY A 206 -5.70 -4.82 -13.53
CA GLY A 206 -4.56 -5.25 -14.32
C GLY A 206 -4.73 -4.96 -15.83
N GLU A 207 -3.66 -5.18 -16.59
CA GLU A 207 -3.65 -4.95 -18.02
C GLU A 207 -4.67 -5.83 -18.75
N GLY A 208 -5.39 -5.26 -19.73
CA GLY A 208 -6.41 -5.96 -20.51
C GLY A 208 -7.79 -6.10 -19.85
N HIS A 209 -7.93 -5.72 -18.58
CA HIS A 209 -9.13 -5.93 -17.77
C HIS A 209 -9.89 -4.65 -17.38
N TYR A 210 -9.46 -3.49 -17.91
CA TYR A 210 -10.00 -2.18 -17.56
C TYR A 210 -11.45 -1.96 -18.01
N ASP A 211 -11.90 -2.68 -19.05
CA ASP A 211 -13.26 -2.57 -19.61
C ASP A 211 -14.21 -3.67 -19.10
N ASP A 212 -13.73 -4.58 -18.24
CA ASP A 212 -14.55 -5.63 -17.63
C ASP A 212 -15.52 -5.05 -16.58
N ASP A 213 -16.67 -5.72 -16.39
CA ASP A 213 -17.63 -5.34 -15.35
C ASP A 213 -17.23 -5.91 -13.98
N TRP A 214 -16.78 -5.01 -13.10
CA TRP A 214 -16.39 -5.32 -11.71
C TRP A 214 -17.50 -5.04 -10.69
N SER A 215 -18.75 -4.78 -11.13
CA SER A 215 -19.88 -4.46 -10.24
C SER A 215 -20.11 -5.50 -9.14
N VAL A 216 -20.00 -6.79 -9.46
CA VAL A 216 -20.13 -7.89 -8.48
C VAL A 216 -19.01 -7.86 -7.44
N LEU A 217 -17.78 -7.58 -7.85
CA LEU A 217 -16.66 -7.41 -6.90
C LEU A 217 -16.90 -6.21 -5.99
N ASN A 218 -17.29 -5.07 -6.57
CA ASN A 218 -17.57 -3.85 -5.82
C ASN A 218 -18.68 -4.08 -4.78
N GLN A 219 -19.73 -4.82 -5.13
CA GLN A 219 -20.79 -5.20 -4.20
C GLN A 219 -20.26 -6.08 -3.06
N LYS A 220 -19.44 -7.10 -3.36
CA LYS A 220 -18.85 -7.96 -2.32
C LYS A 220 -17.98 -7.19 -1.33
N ILE A 221 -17.19 -6.23 -1.82
CA ILE A 221 -16.35 -5.37 -0.97
C ILE A 221 -17.24 -4.51 -0.05
N ASP A 222 -18.31 -3.94 -0.59
CA ASP A 222 -19.26 -3.13 0.18
C ASP A 222 -20.05 -3.92 1.23
N GLU A 223 -20.50 -5.13 0.89
CA GLU A 223 -21.19 -6.05 1.81
C GLU A 223 -20.33 -6.45 3.02
N ARG A 224 -19.00 -6.38 2.87
CA ARG A 224 -18.03 -6.57 3.97
C ARG A 224 -17.74 -5.28 4.74
N GLY A 225 -18.45 -4.20 4.45
CA GLY A 225 -18.31 -2.90 5.10
C GLY A 225 -17.04 -2.16 4.70
N LYS A 226 -16.38 -2.54 3.60
CA LYS A 226 -15.14 -1.91 3.13
C LYS A 226 -15.43 -0.83 2.12
N GLY A 227 -14.79 0.32 2.30
CA GLY A 227 -14.84 1.42 1.35
C GLY A 227 -14.08 1.12 0.07
N GLN A 228 -14.26 1.97 -0.94
CA GLN A 228 -13.75 1.72 -2.28
C GLN A 228 -13.20 2.97 -2.96
N ILE A 229 -12.16 2.77 -3.77
CA ILE A 229 -11.57 3.80 -4.63
C ILE A 229 -11.95 3.49 -6.09
N PHE A 230 -12.80 4.34 -6.67
CA PHE A 230 -13.20 4.28 -8.06
C PHE A 230 -12.31 5.19 -8.92
N GLN A 231 -11.38 4.53 -9.61
CA GLN A 231 -10.39 5.18 -10.47
C GLN A 231 -10.93 5.47 -11.89
N PRO A 232 -10.21 6.25 -12.71
CA PRO A 232 -10.71 6.71 -14.00
C PRO A 232 -11.10 5.61 -15.00
N TYR A 233 -10.53 4.40 -14.89
CA TYR A 233 -10.85 3.29 -15.81
C TYR A 233 -12.31 2.82 -15.68
N TYR A 234 -13.01 3.10 -14.58
CA TYR A 234 -14.44 2.82 -14.47
C TYR A 234 -15.30 3.67 -15.42
N LYS A 235 -14.78 4.80 -15.92
CA LYS A 235 -15.47 5.70 -16.88
C LYS A 235 -16.89 6.09 -16.44
N PHE A 236 -17.12 6.20 -15.13
CA PHE A 236 -18.44 6.46 -14.56
C PHE A 236 -18.99 7.83 -14.95
N LYS A 237 -20.27 7.84 -15.30
CA LYS A 237 -21.07 9.06 -15.45
C LYS A 237 -21.62 9.49 -14.09
N GLU A 238 -22.14 10.70 -14.01
CA GLU A 238 -22.72 11.25 -12.78
C GLU A 238 -23.82 10.36 -12.20
N ALA A 239 -24.67 9.81 -13.06
CA ALA A 239 -25.74 8.90 -12.65
C ALA A 239 -25.19 7.61 -12.03
N ASP A 240 -24.05 7.10 -12.52
CA ASP A 240 -23.39 5.93 -11.93
C ASP A 240 -22.87 6.25 -10.53
N ILE A 241 -22.20 7.40 -10.39
CA ILE A 241 -21.66 7.87 -9.10
C ILE A 241 -22.78 8.07 -8.08
N GLN A 242 -23.88 8.73 -8.49
CA GLN A 242 -25.06 8.94 -7.63
C GLN A 242 -25.67 7.60 -7.20
N ARG A 243 -25.89 6.68 -8.15
CA ARG A 243 -26.42 5.36 -7.85
C ARG A 243 -25.52 4.59 -6.87
N ILE A 244 -24.21 4.58 -7.09
CA ILE A 244 -23.26 3.91 -6.19
C ILE A 244 -23.30 4.58 -4.81
N TRP A 245 -23.25 5.91 -4.77
CA TRP A 245 -23.34 6.68 -3.53
C TRP A 245 -24.60 6.37 -2.73
N GLU A 246 -25.75 6.23 -3.37
CA GLU A 246 -27.02 5.92 -2.73
C GLU A 246 -27.11 4.46 -2.26
N THR A 247 -26.56 3.54 -3.06
CA THR A 247 -26.70 2.09 -2.85
C THR A 247 -25.72 1.53 -1.82
N PHE A 248 -24.45 1.95 -1.86
CA PHE A 248 -23.39 1.32 -1.08
C PHE A 248 -23.42 1.72 0.40
N LEU A 249 -23.21 0.73 1.27
CA LEU A 249 -23.33 0.81 2.73
C LEU A 249 -22.08 1.33 3.43
N SER A 250 -20.89 1.06 2.87
CA SER A 250 -19.60 1.38 3.50
C SER A 250 -19.37 2.88 3.72
N ARG A 251 -20.10 3.76 3.01
CA ARG A 251 -20.05 5.24 3.02
C ARG A 251 -18.64 5.87 2.92
N LYS A 252 -17.59 5.06 2.77
CA LYS A 252 -16.20 5.42 2.51
C LYS A 252 -15.93 5.20 1.03
N LEU A 253 -16.44 6.11 0.19
CA LEU A 253 -16.30 6.02 -1.26
C LEU A 253 -15.45 7.18 -1.77
N PHE A 254 -14.51 6.88 -2.64
CA PHE A 254 -13.66 7.87 -3.29
C PHE A 254 -13.79 7.74 -4.80
N PHE A 255 -14.14 8.84 -5.48
CA PHE A 255 -14.30 8.87 -6.93
C PHE A 255 -13.28 9.82 -7.56
N HIS A 256 -12.52 9.33 -8.53
CA HIS A 256 -11.76 10.21 -9.41
C HIS A 256 -12.69 10.80 -10.47
N VAL A 257 -12.91 12.11 -10.37
CA VAL A 257 -13.75 12.90 -11.28
C VAL A 257 -12.98 14.11 -11.77
N ASP A 258 -13.30 14.60 -12.97
CA ASP A 258 -12.78 15.89 -13.43
C ASP A 258 -13.50 17.07 -12.75
N GLY A 259 -12.95 18.28 -12.93
CA GLY A 259 -13.50 19.48 -12.31
C GLY A 259 -14.90 19.87 -12.79
N GLU A 260 -15.30 19.49 -14.01
CA GLU A 260 -16.63 19.77 -14.54
C GLU A 260 -17.67 18.79 -13.99
N GLN A 261 -17.35 17.49 -14.01
CA GLN A 261 -18.14 16.43 -13.38
C GLN A 261 -18.35 16.71 -11.89
N CYS A 262 -17.29 17.13 -11.17
CA CYS A 262 -17.39 17.56 -9.78
C CYS A 262 -18.39 18.71 -9.59
N ARG A 263 -18.33 19.77 -10.43
CA ARG A 263 -19.28 20.90 -10.35
C ARG A 263 -20.72 20.46 -10.59
N ARG A 264 -20.97 19.60 -11.58
CA ARG A 264 -22.30 19.04 -11.86
C ARG A 264 -22.84 18.24 -10.68
N LEU A 265 -22.04 17.33 -10.13
CA LEU A 265 -22.40 16.55 -8.93
C LEU A 265 -22.75 17.48 -7.74
N MET A 266 -21.90 18.47 -7.44
CA MET A 266 -22.13 19.38 -6.32
C MET A 266 -23.37 20.29 -6.51
N SER A 267 -23.72 20.64 -7.76
CA SER A 267 -24.91 21.43 -8.05
C SER A 267 -26.20 20.67 -7.78
N HIS A 268 -26.20 19.35 -8.01
CA HIS A 268 -27.34 18.47 -7.73
C HIS A 268 -27.66 18.41 -6.23
N TYR A 269 -26.63 18.38 -5.38
CA TYR A 269 -26.81 18.32 -3.92
C TYR A 269 -27.14 19.66 -3.25
N LYS A 270 -26.87 20.81 -3.89
CA LYS A 270 -27.25 22.13 -3.36
C LYS A 270 -28.73 22.47 -3.56
N GLY A 271 -29.47 21.64 -4.31
CA GLY A 271 -30.90 21.80 -4.57
C GLY A 271 -31.81 20.83 -3.79
N ALA A 272 -31.26 20.05 -2.84
CA ALA A 272 -31.98 19.11 -2.00
C ALA A 272 -32.04 19.58 -0.53
#